data_AF-A0A176S201-F1
#
_entry.id   AF-A0A176S201-F1
#
_cell.length_a   1.000
_cell.length_b   1.000
_cell.length_c   1.000
_cell.angle_alpha   90.00
_cell.angle_beta   90.00
_cell.angle_gamma   90.00
#
_symmetry.space_group_name_H-M   'P 1'
#
loop_
_entity.id
_entity.type
_entity.pdbx_description
1 polymer ?
#
loop_
_entity_poly.entity_id
_entity_poly.type
_entity_poly.pdbx_seq_one_letter_code
_entity_poly.pdbx_strand_id
1 'polypeptide(L)'
;MDNLPFLPIEEEIATIVKTYLQHKLMPYNTSGDALHLAIASYHKCDILLSWNCKNLANANKFNHIRYVNNLLSLYVPILTTPLELLGEPHD
;
A
#
# COMPACT_ATOMS: atom_id res chain seq x y z
N MET A 1 -2.54 -20.71 -11.90
CA MET A 1 -2.58 -19.36 -11.28
C MET A 1 -3.96 -18.75 -11.49
N ASP A 2 -5.02 -19.57 -11.53
CA ASP A 2 -6.19 -19.26 -12.36
C ASP A 2 -7.40 -18.72 -11.58
N ASN A 3 -7.20 -18.24 -10.35
CA ASN A 3 -8.27 -17.74 -9.47
C ASN A 3 -7.88 -16.47 -8.68
N LEU A 4 -6.91 -15.67 -9.15
CA LEU A 4 -6.62 -14.38 -8.53
C LEU A 4 -7.63 -13.34 -9.01
N PRO A 5 -8.42 -12.73 -8.12
CA PRO A 5 -9.34 -11.67 -8.50
C PRO A 5 -8.54 -10.46 -9.00
N PHE A 6 -8.92 -9.95 -10.17
CA PHE A 6 -8.35 -8.72 -10.70
C PHE A 6 -8.99 -7.51 -9.99
N LEU A 7 -8.16 -6.61 -9.49
CA LEU A 7 -8.61 -5.34 -8.93
C LEU A 7 -8.55 -4.26 -10.01
N PRO A 8 -9.70 -3.69 -10.44
CA PRO A 8 -9.71 -2.66 -11.46
C PRO A 8 -9.06 -1.37 -10.96
N ILE A 9 -8.44 -0.65 -11.90
CA ILE A 9 -7.88 0.67 -11.64
C ILE A 9 -8.91 1.72 -12.05
N GLU A 10 -9.63 2.25 -11.05
CA GLU A 10 -10.65 3.27 -11.24
C GLU A 10 -10.05 4.68 -11.33
N GLU A 11 -10.79 5.64 -11.89
CA GLU A 11 -10.33 7.03 -12.02
C GLU A 11 -10.04 7.68 -10.65
N GLU A 12 -10.80 7.31 -9.61
CA GLU A 12 -10.58 7.77 -8.23
C GLU A 12 -9.20 7.38 -7.71
N ILE A 13 -8.67 6.23 -8.14
CA ILE A 13 -7.34 5.75 -7.73
C ILE A 13 -6.25 6.70 -8.26
N ALA A 14 -6.40 7.23 -9.48
CA ALA A 14 -5.46 8.23 -10.01
C ALA A 14 -5.45 9.51 -9.16
N THR A 15 -6.62 9.92 -8.65
CA THR A 15 -6.74 11.05 -7.73
C THR A 15 -6.03 10.77 -6.42
N ILE A 16 -6.24 9.59 -5.82
CA ILE A 16 -5.56 9.17 -4.59
C ILE A 16 -4.03 9.18 -4.75
N VAL A 17 -3.53 8.62 -5.86
CA VAL A 17 -2.09 8.60 -6.17
C VAL A 17 -1.53 10.02 -6.24
N LYS A 18 -2.23 10.94 -6.92
CA LYS A 18 -1.81 12.34 -6.98
C LYS A 18 -1.74 12.96 -5.60
N THR A 19 -2.70 12.69 -4.73
CA THR A 19 -2.71 13.17 -3.35
C THR A 19 -1.55 12.59 -2.53
N TYR A 20 -1.22 11.31 -2.69
CA TYR A 20 -0.05 10.70 -2.05
C TYR A 20 1.26 11.39 -2.45
N LEU A 21 1.43 11.69 -3.73
CA LEU A 21 2.62 12.40 -4.23
C LEU A 21 2.68 13.84 -3.70
N GLN A 22 1.55 14.55 -3.64
CA GLN A 22 1.48 15.90 -3.07
C GLN A 22 1.86 15.94 -1.59
N HIS A 23 1.44 14.94 -0.81
CA HIS A 23 1.80 14.81 0.60
C HIS A 23 3.21 14.23 0.81
N LYS A 24 3.97 13.97 -0.27
CA LYS A 24 5.30 13.36 -0.22
C LYS A 24 5.30 12.03 0.54
N LEU A 25 4.20 11.29 0.45
CA LEU A 25 4.07 9.97 1.06
C LEU A 25 5.15 9.03 0.53
N MET A 26 5.45 9.18 -0.77
CA MET A 26 6.46 8.44 -1.48
C MET A 26 7.27 9.38 -2.39
N PRO A 27 8.56 9.09 -2.63
CA PRO A 27 9.35 9.86 -3.57
C PRO A 27 8.82 9.72 -5.00
N TYR A 28 8.93 10.78 -5.81
CA TYR A 28 8.36 10.85 -7.16
C TYR A 28 8.84 9.74 -8.12
N ASN A 29 10.01 9.15 -7.88
CA ASN A 29 10.54 8.03 -8.67
C ASN A 29 9.90 6.67 -8.34
N THR A 30 8.95 6.63 -7.40
CA THR A 30 8.29 5.41 -6.90
C THR A 30 6.79 5.46 -7.11
N SER A 31 6.35 6.02 -8.24
CA SER A 31 4.94 6.11 -8.62
C SER A 31 4.22 4.76 -8.59
N GLY A 32 4.92 3.66 -8.91
CA GLY A 32 4.40 2.31 -8.77
C GLY A 32 4.02 1.97 -7.32
N ASP A 33 4.84 2.32 -6.33
CA ASP A 33 4.54 2.05 -4.92
C ASP A 33 3.29 2.82 -4.46
N ALA A 34 3.14 4.07 -4.92
CA ALA A 34 1.98 4.91 -4.59
C ALA A 34 0.69 4.36 -5.21
N LEU A 35 0.77 3.84 -6.43
CA LEU A 35 -0.34 3.18 -7.12
C LEU A 35 -0.78 1.91 -6.38
N HIS A 36 0.15 1.02 -6.01
CA HIS A 36 -0.19 -0.20 -5.29
C HIS A 36 -0.84 0.09 -3.93
N LEU A 37 -0.35 1.08 -3.19
CA LEU A 37 -0.97 1.51 -1.94
C LEU A 37 -2.38 2.06 -2.17
N ALA A 38 -2.58 2.86 -3.22
CA ALA A 38 -3.88 3.45 -3.53
C ALA A 38 -4.90 2.36 -3.89
N ILE A 39 -4.51 1.38 -4.71
CA ILE A 39 -5.33 0.22 -5.06
C ILE A 39 -5.71 -0.57 -3.80
N ALA A 40 -4.75 -0.92 -2.95
CA ALA A 40 -5.02 -1.67 -1.73
C ALA A 40 -5.94 -0.91 -0.76
N SER A 41 -5.75 0.41 -0.64
CA SER A 41 -6.56 1.26 0.25
C SER A 41 -7.97 1.48 -0.29
N TYR A 42 -8.14 1.63 -1.61
CA TYR A 42 -9.43 1.82 -2.26
C TYR A 42 -10.28 0.56 -2.22
N HIS A 43 -9.69 -0.59 -2.58
CA HIS A 43 -10.36 -1.89 -2.58
C HIS A 43 -10.42 -2.56 -1.20
N LYS A 44 -9.93 -1.87 -0.15
CA LYS A 44 -9.96 -2.34 1.24
C LYS A 44 -9.26 -3.70 1.44
N CYS A 45 -8.14 -3.89 0.76
CA CYS A 45 -7.31 -5.07 0.95
C CYS A 45 -6.71 -5.06 2.36
N ASP A 46 -6.87 -6.15 3.11
CA ASP A 46 -6.33 -6.26 4.46
C ASP A 46 -4.80 -6.18 4.50
N ILE A 47 -4.14 -6.74 3.48
CA ILE A 47 -2.68 -6.87 3.41
C ILE A 47 -2.17 -6.38 2.05
N LEU A 48 -1.13 -5.55 2.09
CA LEU A 48 -0.31 -5.19 0.94
C LEU A 48 1.09 -5.81 1.13
N LEU A 49 1.29 -6.97 0.52
CA LEU A 49 2.53 -7.73 0.59
C LEU A 49 3.58 -7.12 -0.35
N SER A 50 4.78 -6.82 0.14
CA SER A 50 5.84 -6.24 -0.69
C SER A 50 7.24 -6.71 -0.27
N TRP A 51 8.09 -6.96 -1.27
CA TRP A 51 9.53 -7.12 -1.07
C TRP A 51 10.28 -5.77 -1.04
N ASN A 52 9.61 -4.66 -1.34
CA ASN A 52 10.23 -3.34 -1.41
C ASN A 52 10.27 -2.66 -0.03
N CYS A 53 11.20 -3.10 0.82
CA CYS A 53 11.42 -2.53 2.15
C CYS A 53 12.00 -1.10 2.14
N LYS A 54 12.41 -0.59 0.98
CA LYS A 54 12.87 0.80 0.84
C LYS A 54 11.69 1.78 0.88
N ASN A 55 10.53 1.36 0.38
CA ASN A 55 9.39 2.25 0.18
C ASN A 55 8.09 1.78 0.82
N LEU A 56 7.55 0.63 0.40
CA LEU A 56 6.26 0.13 0.88
C LEU A 56 6.40 -0.58 2.22
N ALA A 57 7.25 -1.61 2.28
CA ALA A 57 7.49 -2.38 3.50
C ALA A 57 8.50 -1.70 4.44
N ASN A 58 8.49 -0.36 4.50
CA ASN A 58 9.33 0.41 5.43
C ASN A 58 8.48 0.87 6.61
N ALA A 59 8.70 0.28 7.79
CA ALA A 59 7.96 0.61 9.01
C ALA A 59 8.02 2.10 9.37
N ASN A 60 9.10 2.81 9.04
CA ASN A 60 9.22 4.25 9.31
C ASN A 60 8.23 5.10 8.51
N LYS A 61 7.70 4.57 7.39
CA LYS A 61 6.71 5.25 6.56
C LYS A 61 5.28 4.92 6.98
N PHE A 62 5.07 3.91 7.83
CA PHE A 62 3.74 3.41 8.18
C PHE A 62 2.87 4.46 8.87
N ASN A 63 3.45 5.22 9.81
CA ASN A 63 2.72 6.29 10.49
C ASN A 63 2.27 7.39 9.52
N HIS A 64 3.12 7.73 8.55
CA HIS A 64 2.78 8.72 7.54
C HIS A 64 1.70 8.22 6.58
N ILE A 65 1.78 6.95 6.15
CA ILE A 65 0.74 6.28 5.35
C ILE A 65 -0.60 6.28 6.08
N ARG A 66 -0.60 5.84 7.34
CA ARG A 66 -1.80 5.82 8.19
C ARG A 66 -2.40 7.22 8.32
N TYR A 67 -1.57 8.24 8.56
CA TYR A 67 -2.03 9.62 8.67
C TYR A 67 -2.72 10.11 7.39
N VAL A 68 -2.07 9.97 6.24
CA VAL A 68 -2.62 10.45 4.96
C VAL A 68 -3.88 9.67 4.57
N ASN A 69 -3.90 8.34 4.73
CA ASN A 69 -5.10 7.55 4.44
C ASN A 69 -6.26 7.94 5.34
N ASN A 70 -6.03 8.18 6.63
CA ASN A 70 -7.08 8.64 7.54
C ASN A 70 -7.62 10.03 7.15
N LEU A 71 -6.75 10.96 6.73
CA LEU A 71 -7.21 12.27 6.21
C LEU A 71 -8.13 12.13 5.00
N LEU A 72 -7.87 11.12 4.16
CA LEU A 72 -8.66 10.83 2.96
C LEU A 72 -9.83 9.88 3.24
N SER A 73 -10.05 9.47 4.49
CA SER A 73 -11.04 8.45 4.87
C SER A 73 -10.89 7.12 4.09
N LEU A 74 -9.64 6.75 3.78
CA LEU A 74 -9.28 5.52 3.08
C LEU A 74 -8.92 4.39 4.05
N TYR A 75 -9.07 3.14 3.59
CA TYR A 75 -8.60 1.97 4.35
C TYR A 75 -7.08 2.00 4.51
N VAL A 76 -6.58 1.46 5.62
CA VAL A 76 -5.13 1.37 5.89
C VAL A 76 -4.74 -0.11 5.86
N PRO A 77 -4.17 -0.62 4.75
CA PRO A 77 -3.73 -2.00 4.68
C PRO A 77 -2.57 -2.27 5.64
N ILE A 78 -2.39 -3.53 6.04
CA ILE A 78 -1.15 -3.98 6.68
C ILE A 78 -0.07 -4.10 5.59
N LEU A 79 0.97 -3.28 5.68
CA LEU A 79 2.14 -3.36 4.81
C LEU A 79 3.16 -4.28 5.48
N THR A 80 3.47 -5.41 4.84
CA THR A 80 4.36 -6.42 5.42
C THR A 80 5.16 -7.13 4.33
N THR A 81 6.26 -7.76 4.74
CA THR A 81 7.05 -8.63 3.87
C THR A 81 6.53 -10.07 3.91
N PRO A 82 6.82 -10.89 2.88
CA PRO A 82 6.46 -12.32 2.93
C PRO A 82 7.04 -13.07 4.12
N LEU A 83 8.24 -12.71 4.56
CA LEU A 83 8.87 -13.33 5.73
C LEU A 83 8.12 -13.02 7.02
N GLU A 84 7.72 -11.76 7.21
CA GLU A 84 6.92 -11.34 8.37
C GLU A 84 5.52 -11.99 8.36
N LEU A 85 4.91 -12.13 7.18
CA LEU A 85 3.58 -12.74 7.05
C LEU A 85 3.57 -14.24 7.35
N LEU A 86 4.62 -14.96 6.93
CA LEU A 86 4.74 -16.41 7.16
C LEU A 86 5.07 -16.76 8.62
N GLY A 87 5.64 -15.82 9.38
CA GLY A 87 6.05 -16.04 10.77
C GLY A 87 7.22 -17.03 10.91
N GLU A 88 7.64 -17.31 12.15
CA GLU A 88 8.49 -18.47 12.42
C GLU A 88 7.63 -19.74 12.42
N PRO A 89 8.14 -20.87 11.89
CA PRO A 89 7.45 -22.15 12.05
C PRO A 89 7.29 -22.43 13.55
N HIS A 90 6.06 -22.72 13.98
CA HIS A 90 5.83 -23.25 15.32
C HIS A 90 6.44 -24.66 15.36
N ASP A 91 7.58 -24.81 16.05
CA ASP A 91 8.11 -26.10 16.51
C ASP A 91 7.22 -26.73 17.59
#